data_AF-A0A3A5UR46-F1
#
_entry.id   AF-A0A3A5UR46-F1
#
_cell.length_a   1.000
_cell.length_b   1.000
_cell.length_c   1.000
_cell.angle_alpha   90.00
_cell.angle_beta   90.00
_cell.angle_gamma   90.00
#
_symmetry.space_group_name_H-M   'P 1'
#
loop_
_entity.id
_entity.type
_entity.pdbx_description
1 polymer ?
#
loop_
_entity_poly.entity_id
_entity_poly.type
_entity_poly.pdbx_seq_one_letter_code
_entity_poly.pdbx_strand_id
1 'polypeptide(L)'
;MNEGYISVLNDIASKNATPGGGAVAALVLGHSYSLVSMVSRLTIGSEKWIEGHEISNNLIEICDNGILNSIELAENDCNAFNGVMASYKLPKTNESEIS
;
A
#
# COMPACT_ATOMS: atom_id res chain seq x y z
N MET A 1 16.43 -6.12 -5.96
CA MET A 1 15.35 -6.40 -5.01
C MET A 1 15.99 -6.65 -3.66
N ASN A 2 15.53 -5.99 -2.60
CA ASN A 2 16.08 -6.17 -1.25
C ASN A 2 15.32 -7.28 -0.51
N GLU A 3 15.87 -7.71 0.63
CA GLU A 3 15.25 -8.74 1.48
C GLU A 3 13.83 -8.34 1.94
N GLY A 4 13.61 -7.05 2.19
CA GLY A 4 12.31 -6.53 2.61
C GLY A 4 11.20 -6.80 1.60
N TYR A 5 11.43 -6.53 0.30
CA TYR A 5 10.43 -6.79 -0.73
C TYR A 5 10.12 -8.29 -0.89
N ILE A 6 11.14 -9.14 -0.77
CA ILE A 6 10.96 -10.60 -0.80
C ILE A 6 10.12 -11.06 0.41
N SER A 7 10.34 -10.47 1.59
CA SER A 7 9.51 -10.75 2.78
C SER A 7 8.04 -10.44 2.53
N VAL A 8 7.73 -9.28 1.96
CA VAL A 8 6.34 -8.88 1.63
C VAL A 8 5.69 -9.92 0.71
N LEU A 9 6.39 -10.38 -0.33
CA LEU A 9 5.86 -11.40 -1.24
C LEU A 9 5.63 -12.75 -0.55
N ASN A 10 6.54 -13.16 0.34
CA ASN A 10 6.39 -14.39 1.10
C ASN A 10 5.20 -14.32 2.07
N ASP A 11 4.96 -13.15 2.69
CA ASP A 11 3.81 -12.94 3.57
C ASP A 11 2.49 -13.01 2.80
N ILE A 12 2.43 -12.40 1.60
CA ILE A 12 1.28 -12.50 0.69
C ILE A 12 1.02 -13.96 0.27
N ALA A 13 2.08 -14.72 -0.03
CA ALA A 13 1.98 -16.12 -0.45
C ALA A 13 1.75 -17.10 0.72
N SER A 14 1.76 -16.61 1.96
CA SER A 14 1.63 -17.44 3.15
C SER A 14 0.20 -17.96 3.33
N LYS A 15 0.02 -18.88 4.29
CA LYS A 15 -1.30 -19.36 4.72
C LYS A 15 -2.00 -18.41 5.70
N ASN A 16 -1.39 -17.27 6.03
CA ASN A 16 -1.97 -16.30 6.96
C ASN A 16 -3.11 -15.54 6.26
N ALA A 17 -4.04 -15.01 7.06
CA ALA A 17 -5.20 -14.29 6.52
C ALA A 17 -4.87 -12.85 6.09
N THR A 18 -3.73 -12.30 6.53
CA THR A 18 -3.20 -10.99 6.16
C THR A 18 -1.71 -11.12 5.81
N PRO A 19 -1.17 -10.34 4.86
CA PRO A 19 -1.86 -9.34 4.02
C PRO A 19 -2.81 -9.97 2.98
N GLY A 20 -4.01 -9.40 2.85
CA GLY A 20 -5.06 -9.85 1.93
C GLY A 20 -5.13 -9.03 0.64
N GLY A 21 -6.18 -9.25 -0.16
CA GLY A 21 -6.35 -8.58 -1.46
C GLY A 21 -6.45 -7.06 -1.36
N GLY A 22 -7.05 -6.51 -0.30
CA GLY A 22 -7.14 -5.07 -0.05
C GLY A 22 -5.75 -4.46 0.18
N ALA A 23 -4.97 -5.06 1.07
CA ALA A 23 -3.59 -4.67 1.31
C ALA A 23 -2.73 -4.76 0.04
N VAL A 24 -2.86 -5.83 -0.75
CA VAL A 24 -2.14 -5.96 -2.04
C VAL A 24 -2.57 -4.89 -3.04
N ALA A 25 -3.86 -4.55 -3.13
CA ALA A 25 -4.33 -3.48 -4.00
C ALA A 25 -3.74 -2.12 -3.60
N ALA A 26 -3.63 -1.84 -2.30
CA ALA A 26 -2.94 -0.65 -1.80
C ALA A 26 -1.45 -0.65 -2.17
N LEU A 27 -0.74 -1.78 -2.06
CA LEU A 27 0.65 -1.88 -2.53
C LEU A 27 0.77 -1.62 -4.05
N VAL A 28 -0.15 -2.12 -4.88
CA VAL A 28 -0.18 -1.84 -6.33
C VAL A 28 -0.40 -0.35 -6.61
N LEU A 29 -1.21 0.34 -5.80
CA LEU A 29 -1.35 1.80 -5.87
C LEU A 29 0.00 2.51 -5.61
N GLY A 30 0.78 2.05 -4.63
CA GLY A 30 2.13 2.57 -4.37
C GLY A 30 3.09 2.41 -5.55
N HIS A 31 3.07 1.25 -6.21
CA HIS A 31 3.82 1.02 -7.44
C HIS A 31 3.39 1.98 -8.56
N SER A 32 2.09 2.24 -8.68
CA SER A 32 1.54 3.16 -9.68
C SER A 32 2.03 4.59 -9.45
N TYR A 33 1.94 5.10 -8.22
CA TYR A 33 2.50 6.42 -7.87
C TYR A 33 4.01 6.50 -8.13
N SER A 34 4.75 5.44 -7.80
CA SER A 34 6.20 5.38 -8.04
C SER A 34 6.55 5.50 -9.53
N LEU A 35 5.80 4.81 -10.40
CA LEU A 35 5.99 4.87 -11.86
C LEU A 35 5.62 6.24 -12.44
N VAL A 36 4.51 6.83 -12.00
CA VAL A 36 4.13 8.19 -12.42
C VAL A 36 5.17 9.23 -11.99
N SER A 37 5.66 9.12 -10.75
CA SER A 37 6.70 10.00 -10.22
C SER A 37 8.02 9.84 -11.00
N MET A 38 8.40 8.61 -11.37
CA MET A 38 9.56 8.34 -12.23
C MET A 38 9.44 9.05 -13.59
N VAL A 39 8.32 8.86 -14.31
CA VAL A 39 8.12 9.47 -15.63
C VAL A 39 8.09 10.99 -15.52
N SER A 40 7.43 11.54 -14.49
CA SER A 40 7.39 12.98 -14.24
C SER A 40 8.80 13.57 -14.03
N ARG A 41 9.67 12.88 -13.27
CA ARG A 41 11.07 13.28 -13.09
C ARG A 41 11.87 13.23 -14.39
N LEU A 42 11.65 12.21 -15.23
CA LEU A 42 12.28 12.11 -16.55
C LEU A 42 11.83 13.26 -17.48
N THR A 43 10.56 13.66 -17.41
CA THR A 43 10.01 14.78 -18.17
C THR A 43 10.70 16.09 -17.78
N ILE A 44 10.82 16.37 -16.48
CA ILE A 44 11.48 17.58 -15.96
C ILE A 44 12.97 17.60 -16.32
N GLY A 45 13.63 16.44 -16.32
CA GLY A 45 15.04 16.31 -16.69
C GLY A 45 15.38 16.62 -18.15
N SER A 46 14.40 16.97 -18.99
CA SER A 46 14.58 17.22 -20.43
C SER A 46 13.87 18.50 -20.87
N GLU A 47 14.62 19.45 -21.43
CA GLU A 47 14.08 20.69 -22.00
C GLU A 47 13.14 20.44 -23.20
N LYS A 48 13.26 19.27 -23.85
CA LYS A 48 12.37 18.86 -24.94
C LYS A 48 10.89 18.86 -24.51
N TRP A 49 10.62 18.63 -23.22
CA TRP A 49 9.27 18.46 -22.69
C TRP A 49 8.84 19.62 -21.79
N ILE A 50 9.35 20.84 -22.05
CA ILE A 50 9.11 22.04 -21.23
C ILE A 50 7.62 22.30 -20.96
N GLU A 51 6.75 22.06 -21.95
CA GLU A 51 5.29 22.21 -21.82
C GLU A 51 4.68 21.27 -20.77
N GLY A 52 5.34 20.14 -20.49
CA GLY A 52 4.93 19.16 -19.49
C GLY A 52 5.56 19.35 -18.11
N HIS A 53 6.44 20.33 -17.91
CA HIS A 53 7.17 20.50 -16.65
C HIS A 53 6.26 20.90 -15.49
N GLU A 54 5.30 21.79 -15.71
CA GLU A 54 4.37 22.24 -14.66
C GLU A 54 3.55 21.08 -14.10
N ILE A 55 2.87 20.33 -14.97
CA ILE A 55 2.07 19.17 -14.56
C ILE A 55 2.93 18.07 -13.92
N SER A 56 4.15 17.86 -14.43
CA SER A 56 5.08 16.87 -13.87
C SER A 56 5.50 17.22 -12.45
N ASN A 57 5.75 18.50 -12.14
CA ASN A 57 6.06 18.92 -10.77
C ASN A 57 4.88 18.68 -9.83
N ASN A 58 3.65 19.03 -10.24
CA ASN A 58 2.44 18.78 -9.46
C ASN A 58 2.22 17.28 -9.21
N LEU A 59 2.45 16.45 -10.24
CA LEU A 59 2.31 14.99 -10.11
C LEU A 59 3.35 14.38 -9.16
N ILE A 60 4.59 14.88 -9.13
CA ILE A 60 5.61 14.39 -8.20
C ILE A 60 5.15 14.63 -6.75
N GLU A 61 4.64 15.82 -6.42
CA GLU A 61 4.15 16.14 -5.08
C GLU A 61 2.98 15.21 -4.68
N ILE A 62 2.03 14.98 -5.59
CA ILE A 62 0.91 14.06 -5.36
C ILE A 62 1.42 12.63 -5.16
N CYS A 63 2.34 12.17 -6.02
CA CYS A 63 2.81 10.79 -6.00
C CYS A 63 3.69 10.49 -4.78
N ASP A 64 4.56 11.41 -4.36
CA ASP A 64 5.44 11.20 -3.21
C ASP A 64 4.61 11.03 -1.91
N ASN A 65 3.54 11.81 -1.75
CA ASN A 65 2.55 11.60 -0.68
C ASN A 65 1.73 10.31 -0.91
N GLY A 66 1.36 10.04 -2.15
CA GLY A 66 0.57 8.86 -2.55
C GLY A 66 1.28 7.55 -2.24
N ILE A 67 2.61 7.48 -2.38
CA ILE A 67 3.41 6.30 -2.02
C ILE A 67 3.28 6.00 -0.53
N LEU A 68 3.45 7.01 0.33
CA LEU A 68 3.32 6.82 1.78
C LEU A 68 1.90 6.40 2.18
N ASN A 69 0.90 7.10 1.63
CA ASN A 69 -0.51 6.77 1.87
C ASN A 69 -0.85 5.34 1.42
N SER A 70 -0.26 4.86 0.32
CA SER A 70 -0.48 3.49 -0.16
C SER A 70 0.00 2.42 0.83
N ILE A 71 1.08 2.70 1.57
CA ILE A 71 1.61 1.82 2.61
C ILE A 71 0.67 1.85 3.81
N GLU A 72 0.26 3.05 4.24
CA GLU A 72 -0.71 3.22 5.34
C GLU A 72 -2.03 2.51 5.05
N LEU A 73 -2.54 2.59 3.81
CA LEU A 73 -3.75 1.87 3.40
C LEU A 73 -3.57 0.35 3.47
N ALA A 74 -2.40 -0.17 3.12
CA ALA A 74 -2.12 -1.60 3.22
C ALA A 74 -2.08 -2.07 4.69
N GLU A 75 -1.48 -1.28 5.57
CA GLU A 75 -1.46 -1.54 7.02
C GLU A 75 -2.87 -1.45 7.62
N ASN A 76 -3.65 -0.45 7.22
CA ASN A 76 -5.02 -0.26 7.68
C ASN A 76 -5.94 -1.42 7.28
N ASP A 77 -5.80 -1.96 6.06
CA ASP A 77 -6.53 -3.17 5.64
C ASP A 77 -6.20 -4.38 6.52
N CYS A 78 -4.90 -4.60 6.78
CA CYS A 78 -4.44 -5.67 7.67
C CYS A 78 -5.01 -5.51 9.09
N ASN A 79 -4.95 -4.30 9.63
CA ASN A 79 -5.42 -3.98 10.99
C ASN A 79 -6.94 -4.13 11.12
N ALA A 80 -7.70 -3.65 10.12
CA ALA A 80 -9.15 -3.79 10.09
C ALA A 80 -9.56 -5.27 10.05
N PHE A 81 -8.92 -6.08 9.21
CA PHE A 81 -9.18 -7.52 9.15
C PHE A 81 -8.85 -8.21 10.48
N ASN A 82 -7.70 -7.90 11.08
CA ASN A 82 -7.31 -8.44 12.39
C ASN A 82 -8.33 -8.07 13.48
N GLY A 83 -8.86 -6.84 13.47
CA GLY A 83 -9.91 -6.39 14.40
C GLY A 83 -11.22 -7.18 14.25
N VAL A 84 -11.64 -7.47 13.01
CA VAL A 84 -12.80 -8.32 12.74
C VAL A 84 -12.55 -9.75 13.26
N MET A 85 -11.38 -10.33 12.99
CA MET A 85 -11.04 -11.67 13.45
C MET A 85 -10.93 -11.76 14.98
N ALA A 86 -10.42 -10.73 15.64
CA ALA A 86 -10.40 -10.65 17.09
C ALA A 86 -11.82 -10.59 17.67
N SER A 87 -12.71 -9.82 17.04
CA SER A 87 -14.13 -9.73 17.45
C SER A 87 -14.85 -11.07 17.31
N TYR A 88 -14.56 -11.87 16.29
CA TYR A 88 -15.11 -13.22 16.15
C TYR A 88 -14.65 -14.21 17.22
N LYS A 89 -13.54 -13.94 17.90
CA LYS A 89 -13.04 -14.77 19.01
C LYS A 89 -13.67 -14.39 20.36
N LEU A 90 -14.39 -13.26 20.42
CA LEU A 90 -15.08 -12.87 21.64
C LEU A 90 -16.32 -13.76 21.84
N PRO A 91 -16.68 -14.04 23.10
CA PRO A 91 -17.93 -14.70 23.42
C PRO A 91 -19.12 -13.97 22.83
N LYS A 92 -20.10 -14.72 22.33
CA LYS A 92 -21.31 -14.12 21.77
C LYS A 92 -22.26 -13.63 22.86
N THR A 93 -22.14 -14.20 24.05
CA THR A 93 -23.12 -14.02 25.11
C THR A 93 -22.52 -13.73 26.49
N ASN A 94 -21.49 -14.47 26.93
CA ASN A 94 -20.85 -14.26 28.25
C ASN A 94 -19.41 -14.79 28.29
N GLU A 95 -18.58 -14.30 29.22
CA GLU A 95 -17.15 -14.63 29.35
C GLU A 95 -16.82 -16.14 29.46
N SER A 96 -17.80 -16.99 29.74
CA SER A 96 -17.64 -18.44 29.92
C SER A 96 -17.52 -19.25 28.61
N GLU A 97 -17.59 -18.62 27.43
CA GLU A 97 -17.50 -19.30 26.12
C GLU A 97 -16.07 -19.30 25.52
N ILE A 98 -15.08 -18.70 26.18
CA ILE A 98 -13.69 -18.69 25.68
C ILE A 98 -13.04 -20.05 25.96
N SER A 99 -12.66 -20.77 24.89
CA SER A 99 -11.90 -22.02 24.95
C SER A 99 -10.51 -21.86 24.34
#